data_AF-A0A2H0S009-F1
#
_entry.id   AF-A0A2H0S009-F1
#
_cell.length_a   1.000
_cell.length_b   1.000
_cell.length_c   1.000
_cell.angle_alpha   90.00
_cell.angle_beta   90.00
_cell.angle_gamma   90.00
#
_symmetry.space_group_name_H-M   'P 1'
#
loop_
_entity.id
_entity.type
_entity.pdbx_description
1 polymer ?
#
loop_
_entity_poly.entity_id
_entity_poly.type
_entity_poly.pdbx_seq_one_letter_code
_entity_poly.pdbx_strand_id
1 'polypeptide(L)'
;MTKEGKFGVCYSVVAILPIITGTDKAILRQKTAPVSRVTKEILKLLKDMEETMEDAQGSGNALGIAAPQIGQSLRACLVRIDDKILPLVNPQITWKSNEQDIMEEGCLSLPDIYVPVPRALQINITYTDTKGKPQERGFEHLYARIIQHELDHLDGIIILDYI
;
A
#
# COMPACT_ATOMS: atom_id res chain seq x y z
N MET A 1 32.66 5.62 39.36
CA MET A 1 33.17 6.26 38.12
C MET A 1 33.81 5.15 37.32
N THR A 2 33.40 4.71 36.12
CA THR A 2 32.50 5.17 35.04
C THR A 2 32.17 3.89 34.25
N LYS A 3 30.90 3.46 34.12
CA LYS A 3 29.98 3.76 33.01
C LYS A 3 30.48 3.36 31.59
N GLU A 4 29.63 2.56 30.95
CA GLU A 4 29.32 2.47 29.50
C GLU A 4 29.95 1.32 28.69
N GLY A 5 29.25 0.19 28.69
CA GLY A 5 29.24 -0.75 27.56
C GLY A 5 28.07 -0.40 26.63
N LYS A 6 28.40 0.06 25.43
CA LYS A 6 27.51 0.61 24.40
C LYS A 6 26.30 -0.29 24.11
N PHE A 7 25.10 0.29 24.19
CA PHE A 7 23.91 -0.26 23.54
C PHE A 7 24.18 -0.31 22.03
N GLY A 8 24.34 -1.52 21.49
CA GLY A 8 24.30 -1.73 20.05
C GLY A 8 22.90 -1.40 19.55
N VAL A 9 22.78 -0.30 18.79
CA VAL A 9 21.60 -0.03 17.97
C VAL A 9 21.58 -1.12 16.91
N CYS A 10 20.64 -2.06 17.03
CA CYS A 10 20.40 -3.06 16.01
C CYS A 10 19.79 -2.33 14.80
N TYR A 11 20.63 -1.93 13.85
CA TYR A 11 20.16 -1.42 12.57
C TYR A 11 19.44 -2.57 11.87
N SER A 12 18.11 -2.52 11.86
CA SER A 12 17.32 -3.36 10.95
C SER A 12 17.78 -3.02 9.54
N VAL A 13 18.49 -3.94 8.88
CA VAL A 13 18.83 -3.80 7.46
C VAL A 13 17.51 -3.76 6.69
N VAL A 14 17.26 -2.65 6.01
CA VAL A 14 16.10 -2.44 5.15
C VAL A 14 16.46 -2.87 3.73
N ALA A 15 15.52 -3.42 2.98
CA ALA A 15 15.75 -3.93 1.63
C ALA A 15 14.77 -3.32 0.61
N ILE A 16 15.27 -3.08 -0.60
CA ILE A 16 14.44 -2.78 -1.78
C ILE A 16 13.99 -4.13 -2.35
N LEU A 17 12.68 -4.32 -2.47
CA LEU A 17 12.06 -5.55 -2.94
C LEU A 17 11.74 -5.44 -4.44
N PRO A 18 11.87 -6.52 -5.22
CA PRO A 18 11.47 -6.49 -6.62
C PRO A 18 9.95 -6.31 -6.74
N ILE A 19 9.53 -5.38 -7.61
CA ILE A 19 8.12 -5.19 -7.94
C ILE A 19 7.71 -6.23 -8.98
N ILE A 20 6.66 -6.96 -8.67
CA ILE A 20 6.06 -7.96 -9.55
C ILE A 20 5.22 -7.23 -10.60
N THR A 21 5.53 -7.51 -11.87
CA THR A 21 4.86 -6.89 -13.02
C THR A 21 4.17 -7.94 -13.91
N GLY A 22 3.14 -7.50 -14.63
CA GLY A 22 2.38 -8.30 -15.59
C GLY A 22 0.94 -8.58 -15.17
N THR A 23 0.13 -9.03 -16.12
CA THR A 23 -1.32 -9.26 -15.95
C THR A 23 -1.68 -10.70 -15.54
N ASP A 24 -0.73 -11.63 -15.71
CA ASP A 24 -0.89 -13.08 -15.54
C ASP A 24 -0.32 -13.59 -14.21
N LYS A 25 0.26 -12.71 -13.38
CA LYS A 25 0.88 -13.09 -12.12
C LYS A 25 -0.20 -13.40 -11.09
N ALA A 26 -0.25 -14.68 -10.68
CA ALA A 26 -1.25 -15.18 -9.74
C ALA A 26 -1.35 -14.34 -8.46
N ILE A 27 -0.21 -13.88 -7.91
CA ILE A 27 -0.17 -13.05 -6.70
C ILE A 27 -0.90 -11.70 -6.86
N LEU A 28 -0.89 -11.11 -8.07
CA LEU A 28 -1.60 -9.86 -8.38
C LEU A 28 -3.10 -10.07 -8.64
N ARG A 29 -3.54 -11.33 -8.74
CA ARG A 29 -4.92 -11.73 -9.07
C ARG A 29 -5.62 -12.47 -7.93
N GLN A 30 -4.99 -12.53 -6.75
CA GLN A 30 -5.49 -13.27 -5.60
C GLN A 30 -5.84 -12.34 -4.45
N LYS A 31 -6.99 -12.60 -3.81
CA LYS A 31 -7.35 -11.93 -2.57
C LYS A 31 -6.37 -12.28 -1.46
N THR A 32 -5.86 -11.24 -0.80
CA THR A 32 -4.84 -11.35 0.25
C THR A 32 -5.38 -11.92 1.56
N ALA A 33 -4.49 -12.55 2.34
CA ALA A 33 -4.81 -13.02 3.68
C ALA A 33 -4.74 -11.88 4.71
N PRO A 34 -5.64 -11.83 5.70
CA PRO A 34 -5.56 -10.82 6.75
C PRO A 34 -4.30 -10.99 7.60
N VAL A 35 -3.74 -9.88 8.06
CA VAL A 35 -2.64 -9.84 9.03
C VAL A 35 -3.23 -10.03 10.43
N SER A 36 -2.89 -11.14 11.10
CA SER A 36 -3.45 -11.47 12.41
C SER A 36 -2.99 -10.53 13.53
N ARG A 37 -1.73 -10.07 13.47
CA ARG A 37 -1.13 -9.14 14.43
C ARG A 37 -0.01 -8.35 13.77
N VAL A 38 0.13 -7.08 14.14
CA VAL A 38 1.30 -6.27 13.78
C VAL A 38 2.49 -6.71 14.64
N THR A 39 3.32 -7.60 14.09
CA THR A 39 4.56 -8.09 14.71
C THR A 39 5.77 -7.31 14.21
N LYS A 40 6.97 -7.64 14.72
CA LYS A 40 8.22 -7.03 14.23
C LYS A 40 8.48 -7.36 12.75
N GLU A 41 8.09 -8.54 12.32
CA GLU A 41 8.21 -9.01 10.94
C GLU A 41 7.30 -8.20 10.00
N ILE A 42 6.06 -7.91 10.42
CA ILE A 42 5.15 -7.02 9.68
C ILE A 42 5.72 -5.61 9.62
N LEU A 43 6.24 -5.07 10.73
CA LEU A 43 6.86 -3.75 10.74
C LEU A 43 8.08 -3.66 9.82
N LYS A 44 8.90 -4.72 9.80
CA LYS A 44 10.02 -4.80 8.86
C LYS A 44 9.53 -4.84 7.42
N LEU A 45 8.52 -5.65 7.10
CA LEU A 45 7.94 -5.70 5.76
C LEU A 45 7.42 -4.34 5.31
N LEU A 46 6.67 -3.64 6.16
CA LEU A 46 6.18 -2.29 5.85
C LEU A 46 7.32 -1.31 5.58
N LYS A 47 8.45 -1.45 6.30
CA LYS A 47 9.65 -0.64 6.07
C LYS A 47 10.34 -0.99 4.74
N ASP A 48 10.47 -2.28 4.42
CA ASP A 48 11.03 -2.72 3.14
C ASP A 48 10.14 -2.28 1.95
N MET A 49 8.81 -2.31 2.12
CA MET A 49 7.84 -1.74 1.16
C MET A 49 7.99 -0.23 1.00
N GLU A 50 8.27 0.50 2.09
CA GLU A 50 8.48 1.95 2.08
C GLU A 50 9.70 2.30 1.22
N GLU A 51 10.84 1.66 1.48
CA GLU A 51 12.07 1.87 0.67
C GLU A 51 11.87 1.45 -0.78
N THR A 52 11.10 0.37 -1.03
CA THR A 52 10.77 -0.05 -2.41
C THR A 52 9.94 1.00 -3.14
N MET A 53 8.95 1.59 -2.45
CA MET A 53 8.13 2.65 -3.03
C MET A 53 8.95 3.91 -3.31
N GLU A 54 9.86 4.29 -2.40
CA GLU A 54 10.77 5.44 -2.56
C GLU A 54 11.79 5.21 -3.69
N ASP A 55 12.36 4.01 -3.82
CA ASP A 55 13.27 3.67 -4.93
C ASP A 55 12.54 3.75 -6.28
N ALA A 56 11.32 3.23 -6.33
CA ALA A 56 10.44 3.39 -7.49
C ALA A 56 10.12 4.87 -7.78
N GLN A 57 10.18 5.76 -6.77
CA GLN A 57 9.98 7.20 -6.99
C GLN A 57 11.06 7.84 -7.86
N GLY A 58 12.29 7.32 -7.80
CA GLY A 58 13.36 7.73 -8.70
C GLY A 58 13.02 7.54 -10.19
N SER A 59 12.01 6.72 -10.51
CA SER A 59 11.53 6.40 -11.86
C SER A 59 10.10 6.92 -12.17
N GLY A 60 9.38 7.53 -11.21
CA GLY A 60 8.02 8.07 -11.40
C GLY A 60 7.30 8.40 -10.08
N ASN A 61 6.16 9.12 -10.10
CA ASN A 61 5.44 9.47 -8.85
C ASN A 61 4.68 8.28 -8.23
N ALA A 62 5.38 7.34 -7.58
CA ALA A 62 4.73 6.25 -6.85
C ALA A 62 3.97 6.78 -5.63
N LEU A 63 2.63 6.74 -5.68
CA LEU A 63 1.77 7.25 -4.59
C LEU A 63 1.24 6.14 -3.67
N GLY A 64 1.44 4.88 -4.03
CA GLY A 64 1.06 3.73 -3.22
C GLY A 64 1.77 2.45 -3.67
N ILE A 65 1.77 1.46 -2.78
CA ILE A 65 2.19 0.08 -3.07
C ILE A 65 1.48 -0.90 -2.14
N ALA A 66 1.00 -2.01 -2.69
CA ALA A 66 0.36 -3.10 -1.96
C ALA A 66 1.30 -4.32 -1.82
N ALA A 67 1.17 -5.06 -0.72
CA ALA A 67 2.00 -6.23 -0.45
C ALA A 67 2.04 -7.28 -1.59
N PRO A 68 0.95 -7.55 -2.34
CA PRO A 68 1.01 -8.42 -3.51
C PRO A 68 2.03 -8.00 -4.56
N GLN A 69 2.26 -6.69 -4.73
CA GLN A 69 3.19 -6.15 -5.71
C GLN A 69 4.65 -6.44 -5.35
N ILE A 70 4.95 -6.78 -4.10
CA ILE A 70 6.27 -7.26 -3.66
C ILE A 70 6.27 -8.75 -3.29
N GLY A 71 5.27 -9.50 -3.78
CA GLY A 71 5.20 -10.95 -3.65
C GLY A 71 4.64 -11.47 -2.33
N GLN A 72 4.00 -10.63 -1.52
CA GLN A 72 3.45 -11.03 -0.22
C GLN A 72 1.92 -11.04 -0.26
N SER A 73 1.33 -12.20 0.01
CA SER A 73 -0.14 -12.37 0.09
C SER A 73 -0.68 -11.94 1.46
N LEU A 74 -0.43 -10.68 1.84
CA LEU A 74 -0.87 -10.08 3.10
C LEU A 74 -1.72 -8.85 2.84
N ARG A 75 -2.78 -8.65 3.63
CA ARG A 75 -3.66 -7.50 3.51
C ARG A 75 -3.01 -6.25 4.12
N ALA A 76 -2.03 -5.68 3.41
CA ALA A 76 -1.34 -4.47 3.82
C ALA A 76 -0.89 -3.66 2.59
N CYS A 77 -1.01 -2.34 2.67
CA CYS A 77 -0.52 -1.41 1.66
C CYS A 77 0.05 -0.15 2.31
N LEU A 78 0.80 0.61 1.51
CA LEU A 78 1.30 1.93 1.85
C LEU A 78 0.66 2.95 0.91
N VAL A 79 0.32 4.12 1.44
CA VAL A 79 -0.20 5.24 0.65
C VAL A 79 0.53 6.52 1.02
N ARG A 80 0.95 7.29 0.03
CA ARG A 80 1.50 8.64 0.23
C ARG A 80 0.36 9.64 0.40
N ILE A 81 0.38 10.34 1.53
CA ILE A 81 -0.51 11.44 1.88
C ILE A 81 0.38 12.65 2.16
N ASP A 82 0.31 13.66 1.30
CA ASP A 82 1.26 14.77 1.27
C ASP A 82 2.71 14.24 1.23
N ASP A 83 3.57 14.68 2.14
CA ASP A 83 4.97 14.25 2.27
C ASP A 83 5.16 13.04 3.19
N LYS A 84 4.09 12.30 3.52
CA LYS A 84 4.13 11.19 4.49
C LYS A 84 3.61 9.90 3.88
N ILE A 85 4.25 8.79 4.26
CA ILE A 85 3.77 7.45 3.94
C ILE A 85 2.93 6.94 5.10
N LEU A 86 1.71 6.52 4.79
CA LEU A 86 0.75 5.94 5.72
C LEU A 86 0.64 4.43 5.49
N PRO A 87 1.15 3.60 6.42
CA PRO A 87 0.92 2.17 6.40
C PRO A 87 -0.51 1.83 6.82
N LEU A 88 -1.17 1.01 6.02
CA LEU A 88 -2.53 0.53 6.24
C LEU A 88 -2.51 -1.00 6.36
N VAL A 89 -2.71 -1.53 7.57
CA VAL A 89 -2.83 -2.99 7.80
C VAL A 89 -4.29 -3.37 7.90
N ASN A 90 -4.71 -4.42 7.19
CA ASN A 90 -6.10 -4.86 7.05
C ASN A 90 -7.08 -3.74 6.69
N PRO A 91 -6.78 -2.85 5.73
CA PRO A 91 -7.71 -1.77 5.42
C PRO A 91 -9.00 -2.29 4.80
N GLN A 92 -10.10 -1.62 5.13
CA GLN A 92 -11.43 -1.88 4.59
C GLN A 92 -12.20 -0.57 4.43
N ILE A 93 -12.85 -0.40 3.28
CA ILE A 93 -13.77 0.71 3.05
C ILE A 93 -15.08 0.43 3.79
N THR A 94 -15.48 1.35 4.67
CA THR A 94 -16.74 1.29 5.42
C THR A 94 -17.85 2.11 4.79
N TRP A 95 -17.49 3.11 3.98
CA TRP A 95 -18.44 3.94 3.22
C TRP A 95 -17.76 4.54 1.98
N LYS A 96 -18.55 4.77 0.92
CA LYS A 96 -18.14 5.48 -0.31
C LYS A 96 -19.19 6.52 -0.68
N SER A 97 -18.76 7.65 -1.25
CA SER A 97 -19.67 8.60 -1.90
C SER A 97 -20.32 8.01 -3.14
N ASN A 98 -21.53 8.47 -3.46
CA ASN A 98 -22.16 8.22 -4.76
C ASN A 98 -21.51 9.02 -5.89
N GLU A 99 -20.94 10.18 -5.57
CA GLU A 99 -20.20 11.00 -6.52
C GLU A 99 -18.86 10.33 -6.87
N GLN A 100 -18.53 10.34 -8.16
CA GLN A 100 -17.34 9.71 -8.72
C GLN A 100 -16.67 10.64 -9.73
N ASP A 101 -15.36 10.49 -9.87
CA ASP A 101 -14.59 11.01 -10.99
C ASP A 101 -13.96 9.87 -11.80
N ILE A 102 -13.62 10.18 -13.05
CA ILE A 102 -12.87 9.28 -13.94
C ILE A 102 -11.55 9.98 -14.22
N MET A 103 -10.46 9.33 -13.84
CA MET A 103 -9.10 9.79 -14.12
C MET A 103 -8.27 8.62 -14.61
N GLU A 104 -7.22 8.95 -15.35
CA GLU A 104 -6.24 7.98 -15.80
C GLU A 104 -5.37 7.53 -14.60
N GLU A 105 -5.29 6.21 -14.39
CA GLU A 105 -4.44 5.58 -13.38
C GLU A 105 -3.32 4.78 -14.07
N GLY A 106 -2.10 4.91 -13.55
CA GLY A 106 -1.00 3.98 -13.80
C GLY A 106 -0.80 3.03 -12.62
N CYS A 107 0.04 2.01 -12.78
CA CYS A 107 0.35 1.04 -11.73
C CYS A 107 1.80 0.56 -11.82
N LEU A 108 2.49 0.46 -10.68
CA LEU A 108 3.86 -0.07 -10.63
C LEU A 108 3.98 -1.50 -11.18
N SER A 109 2.91 -2.29 -11.09
CA SER A 109 2.86 -3.65 -11.61
C SER A 109 2.48 -3.74 -13.10
N LEU A 110 2.10 -2.62 -13.72
CA LEU A 110 1.72 -2.54 -15.13
C LEU A 110 2.44 -1.34 -15.77
N PRO A 111 3.78 -1.43 -15.97
CA PRO A 111 4.55 -0.33 -16.51
C PRO A 111 4.03 0.10 -17.89
N ASP A 112 4.02 1.41 -18.12
CA ASP A 112 3.57 2.06 -19.36
C ASP A 112 2.08 1.84 -19.73
N ILE A 113 1.28 1.27 -18.82
CA ILE A 113 -0.15 1.08 -19.00
C ILE A 113 -0.92 2.09 -18.16
N TYR A 114 -1.84 2.79 -18.81
CA TYR A 114 -2.66 3.83 -18.23
C TYR A 114 -4.12 3.60 -18.62
N VAL A 115 -5.02 3.61 -17.64
CA VAL A 115 -6.45 3.26 -17.84
C VAL A 115 -7.34 4.30 -17.15
N PRO A 116 -8.41 4.80 -17.80
CA PRO A 116 -9.42 5.62 -17.13
C PRO A 116 -10.23 4.78 -16.14
N VAL A 117 -10.11 5.06 -14.83
CA VAL A 117 -10.79 4.29 -13.78
C VAL A 117 -11.80 5.17 -13.02
N PRO A 118 -13.09 4.78 -12.92
CA PRO A 118 -14.05 5.47 -12.08
C PRO A 118 -13.79 5.18 -10.59
N ARG A 119 -13.69 6.23 -9.76
CA ARG A 119 -13.48 6.11 -8.31
C ARG A 119 -14.47 6.96 -7.56
N ALA A 120 -14.88 6.51 -6.37
CA ALA A 120 -15.65 7.37 -5.47
C ALA A 120 -14.77 8.54 -5.01
N LEU A 121 -15.32 9.76 -5.03
CA LEU A 121 -14.60 10.96 -4.60
C LEU A 121 -14.28 10.97 -3.11
N GLN A 122 -15.09 10.30 -2.29
CA GLN A 122 -14.86 10.22 -0.85
C GLN A 122 -15.05 8.79 -0.36
N ILE A 123 -14.23 8.39 0.62
CA ILE A 123 -14.32 7.10 1.29
C ILE A 123 -14.10 7.27 2.79
N ASN A 124 -14.74 6.43 3.60
CA ASN A 124 -14.30 6.16 4.96
C ASN A 124 -13.69 4.77 4.99
N ILE A 125 -12.57 4.63 5.71
CA ILE A 125 -11.92 3.34 5.91
C ILE A 125 -11.71 3.05 7.39
N THR A 126 -11.64 1.75 7.71
CA THR A 126 -11.00 1.25 8.93
C THR A 126 -9.70 0.55 8.57
N TYR A 127 -8.72 0.60 9.46
CA TYR A 127 -7.44 -0.10 9.32
C TYR A 127 -6.76 -0.28 10.68
N THR A 128 -5.70 -1.07 10.73
CA THR A 128 -4.82 -1.22 11.90
C THR A 128 -3.53 -0.45 11.65
N ASP A 129 -3.11 0.37 12.61
CA ASP A 129 -1.86 1.13 12.53
C ASP A 129 -0.63 0.27 12.89
N THR A 130 0.56 0.85 12.74
CA THR A 130 1.83 0.18 13.07
C THR A 130 2.00 -0.16 14.56
N LYS A 131 1.15 0.38 15.44
CA LYS A 131 1.12 0.03 16.87
C LYS A 131 0.10 -1.08 17.15
N GLY A 132 -0.56 -1.63 16.12
CA GLY A 132 -1.59 -2.64 16.25
C GLY A 132 -2.93 -2.10 16.73
N LYS A 133 -3.16 -0.78 16.65
CA LYS A 133 -4.42 -0.15 17.09
C LYS A 133 -5.38 0.05 15.91
N PRO A 134 -6.69 -0.18 16.10
CA PRO A 134 -7.68 0.13 15.09
C PRO A 134 -7.79 1.65 14.91
N GLN A 135 -7.98 2.06 13.66
CA GLN A 135 -8.17 3.44 13.22
C GLN A 135 -9.37 3.51 12.29
N GLU A 136 -10.04 4.65 12.28
CA GLU A 136 -11.09 5.00 11.33
C GLU A 136 -10.81 6.39 10.78
N ARG A 137 -10.86 6.56 9.46
CA ARG A 137 -10.52 7.83 8.82
C ARG A 137 -11.20 8.01 7.46
N GLY A 138 -11.65 9.24 7.20
CA GLY A 138 -12.15 9.69 5.90
C GLY A 138 -11.04 10.22 5.00
N PHE A 139 -11.17 9.97 3.70
CA PHE A 139 -10.28 10.46 2.65
C PHE A 139 -11.09 10.93 1.45
N GLU A 140 -10.55 11.90 0.72
CA GLU A 140 -11.23 12.56 -0.39
C GLU A 140 -10.30 12.72 -1.59
N HIS A 141 -10.91 12.89 -2.77
CA HIS A 141 -10.28 13.16 -4.06
C HIS A 141 -9.11 12.21 -4.34
N LEU A 142 -7.91 12.75 -4.57
CA LEU A 142 -6.72 11.98 -4.90
C LEU A 142 -6.42 10.90 -3.86
N TYR A 143 -6.55 11.19 -2.57
CA TYR A 143 -6.27 10.21 -1.51
C TYR A 143 -7.30 9.10 -1.46
N ALA A 144 -8.59 9.42 -1.70
CA ALA A 144 -9.62 8.40 -1.86
C ALA A 144 -9.33 7.49 -3.06
N ARG A 145 -8.85 8.06 -4.18
CA ARG A 145 -8.48 7.32 -5.39
C ARG A 145 -7.31 6.36 -5.14
N ILE A 146 -6.21 6.85 -4.59
CA ILE A 146 -5.02 6.02 -4.32
C ILE A 146 -5.38 4.88 -3.37
N ILE A 147 -6.11 5.14 -2.28
CA ILE A 147 -6.51 4.09 -1.34
C ILE A 147 -7.40 3.05 -2.04
N GLN A 148 -8.37 3.46 -2.86
CA GLN A 148 -9.19 2.51 -3.62
C GLN A 148 -8.34 1.64 -4.55
N HIS A 149 -7.36 2.22 -5.23
CA HIS A 149 -6.41 1.48 -6.06
C HIS A 149 -5.61 0.44 -5.26
N GLU A 150 -5.04 0.84 -4.12
CA GLU A 150 -4.28 -0.10 -3.30
C GLU A 150 -5.16 -1.21 -2.71
N LEU A 151 -6.42 -0.92 -2.39
CA LEU A 151 -7.36 -1.92 -1.88
C LEU A 151 -7.79 -2.91 -2.96
N ASP A 152 -7.90 -2.48 -4.22
CA ASP A 152 -8.12 -3.38 -5.35
C ASP A 152 -7.01 -4.43 -5.45
N HIS A 153 -5.74 -4.01 -5.33
CA HIS A 153 -4.61 -4.95 -5.30
C HIS A 153 -4.74 -5.99 -4.18
N LEU A 154 -5.23 -5.59 -3.00
CA LEU A 154 -5.46 -6.51 -1.89
C LEU A 154 -6.60 -7.51 -2.14
N ASP A 155 -7.48 -7.19 -3.08
CA ASP A 155 -8.60 -8.03 -3.51
C ASP A 155 -8.35 -8.72 -4.87
N GLY A 156 -7.14 -8.58 -5.44
CA GLY A 156 -6.73 -9.23 -6.69
C GLY A 156 -7.25 -8.55 -7.96
N ILE A 157 -7.66 -7.29 -7.84
CA ILE A 157 -8.15 -6.46 -8.94
C ILE A 157 -7.00 -5.55 -9.40
N ILE A 158 -6.87 -5.37 -10.70
CA ILE A 158 -5.92 -4.44 -11.32
C ILE A 158 -6.67 -3.46 -12.23
N ILE A 159 -6.04 -2.33 -12.56
CA ILE A 159 -6.70 -1.26 -13.36
C ILE A 159 -7.27 -1.74 -14.70
N LEU A 160 -6.74 -2.80 -15.30
CA LEU A 160 -7.25 -3.42 -16.53
C LEU A 160 -8.57 -4.17 -16.37
N ASP A 161 -9.10 -4.34 -15.16
CA ASP A 161 -10.41 -4.94 -14.93
C ASP A 161 -11.56 -3.92 -15.07
N TYR A 162 -11.23 -2.64 -15.28
CA TYR A 162 -12.19 -1.54 -15.46
C TYR A 162 -12.47 -1.20 -16.93
N ILE A 163 -11.90 -1.95 -17.87
CA ILE A 163 -12.10 -1.80 -19.32
C ILE A 163 -13.03 -2.86 -19.91
#